data_AF-A0A075I134-F1
#
_entry.id   AF-A0A075I134-F1
#
_cell.length_a   1.000
_cell.length_b   1.000
_cell.length_c   1.000
_cell.angle_alpha   90.00
_cell.angle_beta   90.00
_cell.angle_gamma   90.00
#
_symmetry.space_group_name_H-M   'P 1'
#
loop_
_entity.id
_entity.type
_entity.pdbx_description
1 polymer ?
#
loop_
_entity_poly.entity_id
_entity_poly.type
_entity_poly.pdbx_seq_one_letter_code
_entity_poly.pdbx_strand_id
1 'polypeptide(L)'
;MLGKGEHNIRITAKHAKDHVYWSIKNSKKIGKGINIAHKDVLNGSKELEDSINYFKQIKNIYKVIPECQTNFVFAKKNPKTIKDVLGVSGRLVKSGKEIVTAGEIVYGGSQHIGTAVIEVNKNSQKFVPALT
;
A
#
# COMPACT_ATOMS: atom_id res chain seq x y z
N MET A 1 -5.14 -13.74 -0.98
CA MET A 1 -6.24 -13.11 -1.74
C MET A 1 -6.63 -14.07 -2.84
N LEU A 2 -7.76 -14.74 -2.70
CA LEU A 2 -8.56 -15.19 -3.83
C LEU A 2 -9.89 -14.48 -3.66
N GLY A 3 -9.87 -13.20 -4.03
CA GLY A 3 -11.05 -12.37 -4.11
C GLY A 3 -11.01 -11.74 -5.49
N LYS A 4 -11.87 -12.22 -6.38
CA LYS A 4 -12.18 -11.78 -7.76
C LYS A 4 -11.86 -12.83 -8.84
N GLY A 5 -12.94 -13.44 -9.34
CA GLY A 5 -13.12 -13.69 -10.78
C GLY A 5 -12.82 -15.09 -11.32
N GLU A 6 -11.77 -15.77 -10.92
CA GLU A 6 -11.33 -16.98 -11.66
C GLU A 6 -12.01 -18.27 -11.17
N HIS A 7 -13.00 -18.74 -11.94
CA HIS A 7 -13.79 -19.95 -11.66
C HIS A 7 -13.13 -21.25 -12.18
N ASN A 8 -11.80 -21.28 -12.32
CA ASN A 8 -11.07 -22.45 -12.81
C ASN A 8 -10.27 -23.12 -11.69
N ILE A 9 -10.75 -24.27 -11.23
CA ILE A 9 -10.18 -25.01 -10.10
C ILE A 9 -8.69 -25.34 -10.26
N ARG A 10 -8.22 -25.58 -11.50
CA ARG A 10 -6.81 -25.88 -11.78
C ARG A 10 -5.92 -24.65 -11.57
N ILE A 11 -6.40 -23.48 -11.97
CA ILE A 11 -5.69 -22.21 -11.82
C ILE A 11 -5.63 -21.86 -10.33
N THR A 12 -6.75 -21.94 -9.63
CA THR A 12 -6.84 -21.70 -8.19
C THR A 12 -5.91 -22.63 -7.40
N ALA A 13 -5.89 -23.92 -7.74
CA ALA A 13 -4.99 -24.89 -7.11
C ALA A 13 -3.51 -24.57 -7.38
N LYS A 14 -3.18 -24.13 -8.60
CA LYS A 14 -1.83 -23.69 -8.95
C LYS A 14 -1.42 -22.46 -8.13
N HIS A 15 -2.28 -21.46 -8.01
CA HIS A 15 -2.02 -20.28 -7.19
C HIS A 15 -1.86 -20.61 -5.71
N ALA A 16 -2.67 -21.53 -5.17
CA ALA A 16 -2.53 -21.99 -3.79
C ALA A 16 -1.18 -22.68 -3.57
N LYS A 17 -0.79 -23.58 -4.48
CA LYS A 17 0.52 -24.26 -4.45
C LYS A 17 1.67 -23.26 -4.50
N ASP A 18 1.61 -22.31 -5.42
CA ASP A 18 2.66 -21.30 -5.58
C ASP A 18 2.73 -20.39 -4.35
N HIS A 19 1.59 -20.02 -3.76
CA HIS A 19 1.53 -19.25 -2.52
C HIS A 19 2.21 -19.97 -1.35
N VAL A 20 1.93 -21.26 -1.16
CA VAL A 20 2.56 -22.08 -0.11
C VAL A 20 4.06 -22.21 -0.35
N TYR A 21 4.47 -22.50 -1.59
CA TYR A 21 5.88 -22.59 -1.97
C TYR A 21 6.64 -21.30 -1.64
N TRP A 22 6.11 -20.14 -2.05
CA TRP A 22 6.74 -18.85 -1.75
C TRP A 22 6.72 -18.52 -0.25
N SER A 23 5.71 -18.96 0.50
CA SER A 23 5.63 -18.74 1.96
C SER A 23 6.69 -19.54 2.72
N ILE A 24 6.96 -20.78 2.29
CA ILE A 24 8.04 -21.61 2.85
C ILE A 24 9.40 -21.06 2.45
N LYS A 25 9.58 -20.72 1.16
CA LYS A 25 10.85 -20.20 0.63
C LYS A 25 11.26 -18.87 1.28
N ASN A 26 10.32 -17.97 1.53
CA ASN A 26 10.57 -16.67 2.15
C ASN A 26 10.39 -16.68 3.69
N SER A 27 10.32 -17.86 4.31
CA SER A 27 10.22 -17.97 5.77
C SER A 27 11.44 -17.34 6.45
N LYS A 28 11.22 -16.71 7.62
CA LYS A 28 12.28 -16.07 8.40
C LYS A 28 12.51 -16.86 9.67
N LYS A 29 13.79 -16.95 10.08
CA LYS A 29 14.18 -17.52 11.37
C LYS A 29 13.97 -16.47 12.45
N ILE A 30 12.89 -16.60 13.22
CA ILE A 30 12.62 -15.72 14.36
C ILE A 30 13.16 -16.41 15.62
N GLY A 31 14.20 -15.83 16.23
CA GLY A 31 14.87 -16.38 17.41
C GLY A 31 15.70 -17.65 17.13
N LYS A 32 15.81 -18.54 18.13
CA LYS A 32 16.56 -19.82 18.03
C LYS A 32 15.73 -20.99 17.46
N GLY A 33 14.44 -20.77 17.17
CA GLY A 33 13.50 -21.82 16.76
C GLY A 33 13.46 -22.11 15.25
N ILE A 34 12.39 -22.79 14.83
CA ILE A 34 12.12 -23.16 13.42
C ILE A 34 11.79 -21.94 12.55
N ASN A 35 12.03 -22.04 11.24
CA ASN A 35 11.69 -20.99 10.29
C ASN A 35 10.17 -20.87 10.16
N ILE A 36 9.63 -19.68 10.42
CA ILE A 36 8.20 -19.41 10.35
C ILE A 36 7.92 -18.74 9.02
N ALA A 37 6.85 -19.16 8.33
CA ALA A 37 6.33 -18.46 7.17
C ALA A 37 5.96 -17.03 7.59
N HIS A 38 6.90 -16.12 7.40
CA HIS A 38 6.72 -14.71 7.69
C HIS A 38 6.10 -14.11 6.45
N LYS A 39 4.78 -13.91 6.48
CA LYS A 39 4.20 -12.90 5.61
C LYS A 39 4.85 -11.62 6.11
N ASP A 40 5.70 -10.97 5.30
CA ASP A 40 5.93 -9.55 5.49
C ASP A 40 4.54 -8.91 5.30
N VAL A 41 3.75 -8.93 6.38
CA VAL A 41 2.57 -8.09 6.51
C VAL A 41 3.15 -6.73 6.23
N LEU A 42 2.74 -6.23 5.09
CA LEU A 42 3.16 -4.98 4.50
C LEU A 42 3.15 -3.92 5.60
N ASN A 43 4.28 -3.71 6.27
CA ASN A 43 4.40 -2.69 7.31
C ASN A 43 3.88 -1.37 6.74
N GLY A 44 4.25 -1.09 5.48
CA GLY A 44 3.78 0.07 4.74
C GLY A 44 2.27 0.16 4.51
N SER A 45 1.49 -0.93 4.41
CA SER A 45 0.04 -0.79 4.20
C SER A 45 -0.67 -0.40 5.49
N LYS A 46 -0.28 -1.01 6.61
CA LYS A 46 -0.80 -0.66 7.93
C LYS A 46 -0.32 0.71 8.37
N GLU A 47 0.96 1.04 8.15
CA GLU A 47 1.51 2.38 8.42
C GLU A 47 0.79 3.45 7.59
N LEU A 48 0.47 3.18 6.32
CA LEU A 48 -0.28 4.10 5.47
C LEU A 48 -1.73 4.25 5.95
N GLU A 49 -2.37 3.16 6.35
CA GLU A 49 -3.72 3.17 6.93
C GLU A 49 -3.78 3.96 8.24
N ASP A 50 -2.86 3.68 9.17
CA ASP A 50 -2.72 4.38 10.44
C ASP A 50 -2.44 5.88 10.21
N SER A 51 -1.61 6.22 9.22
CA SER A 51 -1.32 7.61 8.83
C SER A 51 -2.57 8.33 8.29
N ILE A 52 -3.35 7.67 7.43
CA ILE A 52 -4.61 8.21 6.91
C ILE A 52 -5.61 8.41 8.05
N ASN A 53 -5.72 7.44 8.97
CA ASN A 53 -6.62 7.53 10.12
C ASN A 53 -6.23 8.68 11.05
N TYR A 54 -4.94 8.83 11.33
CA TYR A 54 -4.42 9.96 12.09
C TYR A 54 -4.74 11.29 11.39
N PHE A 55 -4.49 11.38 10.09
CA PHE A 55 -4.76 12.57 9.30
C PHE A 55 -6.24 12.99 9.34
N LYS A 56 -7.17 12.03 9.29
CA LYS A 56 -8.62 12.29 9.42
C LYS A 56 -9.03 12.84 10.79
N GLN A 57 -8.29 12.51 11.85
CA GLN A 57 -8.58 12.97 13.21
C GLN A 57 -8.10 14.39 13.48
N ILE A 58 -7.28 14.98 12.60
CA ILE A 58 -6.79 16.34 12.75
C ILE A 58 -7.97 17.32 12.65
N LYS A 59 -8.12 18.14 13.69
CA LYS A 59 -9.22 19.12 13.76
C LYS A 59 -9.17 20.08 12.57
N ASN A 60 -10.31 20.25 11.90
CA ASN A 60 -10.46 21.10 10.72
C ASN A 60 -9.61 20.73 9.49
N ILE A 61 -9.12 19.49 9.39
CA ILE A 61 -8.33 19.06 8.23
C ILE A 61 -9.08 19.17 6.90
N TYR A 62 -10.42 19.11 6.93
CA TYR A 62 -11.27 19.33 5.75
C TYR A 62 -11.08 20.70 5.08
N LYS A 63 -10.50 21.69 5.77
CA LYS A 63 -10.22 23.01 5.20
C LYS A 63 -8.96 23.04 4.34
N VAL A 64 -8.04 22.08 4.53
CA VAL A 64 -6.77 22.02 3.80
C VAL A 64 -6.80 21.06 2.62
N ILE A 65 -7.89 20.28 2.46
CA ILE A 65 -8.06 19.43 1.29
C ILE A 65 -8.39 20.28 0.05
N PRO A 66 -7.56 20.23 -1.00
CA PRO A 66 -7.79 20.99 -2.22
C PRO A 66 -8.98 20.43 -3.01
N GLU A 67 -9.48 21.20 -3.99
CA GLU A 67 -10.57 20.77 -4.89
C GLU A 67 -10.19 19.53 -5.71
N CYS A 68 -8.90 19.39 -6.05
CA CYS A 68 -8.35 18.20 -6.71
C CYS A 68 -8.20 16.98 -5.79
N GLN A 69 -8.60 17.11 -4.51
CA GLN A 69 -8.58 16.08 -3.47
C GLN A 69 -7.16 15.57 -3.15
N THR A 70 -7.02 14.84 -2.04
CA THR A 70 -5.72 14.40 -1.57
C THR A 70 -5.48 12.92 -1.80
N ASN A 71 -4.24 12.49 -2.02
CA ASN A 71 -3.92 11.07 -2.00
C ASN A 71 -2.59 10.85 -1.26
N PHE A 72 -2.52 9.75 -0.53
CA PHE A 72 -1.39 9.35 0.30
C PHE A 72 -0.70 8.16 -0.35
N VAL A 73 0.62 8.22 -0.48
CA VAL A 73 1.43 7.11 -0.99
C VAL A 73 2.58 6.76 -0.06
N PHE A 74 2.97 5.50 -0.12
CA PHE A 74 4.12 4.94 0.58
C PHE A 74 4.93 4.10 -0.40
N ALA A 75 6.19 4.49 -0.64
CA ALA A 75 7.08 3.72 -1.51
C ALA A 75 8.08 2.89 -0.70
N LYS A 76 8.34 1.66 -1.16
CA LYS A 76 9.45 0.84 -0.66
C LYS A 76 10.79 1.54 -0.95
N LYS A 77 11.86 1.12 -0.25
CA LYS A 77 13.22 1.55 -0.56
C LYS A 77 13.56 1.25 -2.02
N ASN A 78 14.03 2.26 -2.75
CA ASN A 78 14.41 2.18 -4.16
C ASN A 78 13.29 1.62 -5.07
N PRO A 79 12.12 2.30 -5.14
CA PRO A 79 11.00 1.86 -5.95
C PRO A 79 11.37 1.98 -7.44
N LYS A 80 11.10 0.94 -8.24
CA LYS A 80 11.43 0.94 -9.68
C LYS A 80 10.21 1.18 -10.54
N THR A 81 9.07 0.71 -10.09
CA THR A 81 7.81 0.78 -10.83
C THR A 81 6.68 1.22 -9.93
N ILE A 82 5.56 1.64 -10.51
CA ILE A 82 4.37 2.03 -9.75
C ILE A 82 3.84 0.91 -8.85
N LYS A 83 4.13 -0.36 -9.21
CA LYS A 83 3.77 -1.55 -8.43
C LYS A 83 4.57 -1.68 -7.14
N ASP A 84 5.64 -0.89 -6.97
CA ASP A 84 6.43 -0.81 -5.74
C ASP A 84 5.93 0.27 -4.77
N VAL A 85 4.92 1.05 -5.19
CA VAL A 85 4.32 2.15 -4.43
C VAL A 85 2.92 1.76 -3.97
N LEU A 86 2.69 1.79 -2.65
CA LEU A 86 1.36 1.71 -2.05
C LEU A 86 0.69 3.08 -2.13
N GLY A 87 -0.60 3.11 -2.43
CA GLY A 87 -1.39 4.33 -2.38
C GLY A 87 -2.88 4.02 -2.34
N VAL A 88 -3.70 5.05 -2.11
CA VAL A 88 -5.16 4.92 -2.22
C VAL A 88 -5.53 4.89 -3.70
N SER A 89 -6.31 3.89 -4.13
CA SER A 89 -6.76 3.73 -5.53
C SER A 89 -7.66 4.87 -6.03
N GLY A 90 -8.38 5.51 -5.12
CA GLY A 90 -9.03 6.80 -5.34
C GLY A 90 -8.31 7.92 -4.60
N ARG A 91 -9.02 8.65 -3.75
CA ARG A 91 -8.52 9.84 -3.05
C ARG A 91 -9.20 10.02 -1.70
N LEU A 92 -8.56 10.78 -0.81
CA LEU A 92 -9.17 11.36 0.37
C LEU A 92 -9.94 12.61 -0.06
N VAL A 93 -11.25 12.59 0.15
CA VAL A 93 -12.18 13.62 -0.33
C VAL A 93 -12.91 14.26 0.83
N LYS A 94 -13.30 15.52 0.65
CA LYS A 94 -14.13 16.23 1.63
C LYS A 94 -15.60 15.83 1.47
N SER A 95 -16.20 15.35 2.55
CA SER A 95 -17.64 15.18 2.69
C SER A 95 -18.14 16.09 3.81
N GLY A 96 -18.59 17.31 3.45
CA GLY A 96 -18.93 18.34 4.43
C GLY A 96 -17.72 18.76 5.27
N LYS A 97 -17.71 18.37 6.55
CA LYS A 97 -16.61 18.61 7.50
C LYS A 97 -15.74 17.36 7.76
N GLU A 98 -16.06 16.25 7.11
CA GLU A 98 -15.34 14.98 7.28
C GLU A 98 -14.48 14.67 6.06
N ILE A 99 -13.48 13.81 6.26
CA ILE A 99 -12.63 13.29 5.20
C ILE A 99 -12.91 11.81 5.00
N VAL A 100 -13.31 11.47 3.78
CA VAL A 100 -13.63 10.10 3.37
C VAL A 100 -12.53 9.58 2.47
N THR A 101 -12.11 8.33 2.68
CA THR A 101 -11.21 7.65 1.74
C THR A 101 -12.06 6.97 0.67
N ALA A 102 -11.98 7.46 -0.56
CA ALA A 102 -12.58 6.80 -1.71
C ALA A 102 -11.57 5.78 -2.28
N GLY A 103 -11.91 4.49 -2.22
CA GLY A 103 -11.08 3.40 -2.71
C GLY A 103 -10.30 2.65 -1.63
N GLU A 104 -9.40 1.77 -2.07
CA GLU A 104 -8.64 0.85 -1.22
C GLU A 104 -7.15 1.18 -1.26
N ILE A 105 -6.42 0.84 -0.18
CA ILE A 105 -4.96 0.93 -0.16
C ILE A 105 -4.39 -0.26 -0.93
N VAL A 106 -3.77 0.03 -2.09
CA VAL A 106 -3.23 -0.99 -2.99
C VAL A 106 -1.91 -0.56 -3.61
N TYR A 107 -1.11 -1.53 -4.01
CA TYR A 107 0.08 -1.27 -4.83
C TYR A 107 -0.33 -0.75 -6.20
N GLY A 108 0.30 0.33 -6.64
CA GLY A 108 -0.07 1.05 -7.86
C GLY A 108 -1.33 1.88 -7.73
N GLY A 109 -1.86 2.10 -6.51
CA GLY A 109 -3.11 2.84 -6.29
C GLY A 109 -3.06 4.31 -6.73
N SER A 110 -1.87 4.91 -6.84
CA SER A 110 -1.74 6.31 -7.26
C SER A 110 -0.69 6.48 -8.35
N GLN A 111 -1.13 6.59 -9.60
CA GLN A 111 -0.23 6.73 -10.75
C GLN A 111 0.56 8.05 -10.71
N HIS A 112 -0.12 9.16 -10.47
CA HIS A 112 0.49 10.50 -10.53
C HIS A 112 1.53 10.67 -9.42
N ILE A 113 1.13 10.43 -8.17
CA ILE A 113 2.00 10.62 -7.01
C ILE A 113 3.07 9.53 -6.97
N GLY A 114 2.72 8.29 -7.28
CA GLY A 114 3.70 7.22 -7.30
C GLY A 114 4.79 7.42 -8.34
N THR A 115 4.47 7.99 -9.51
CA THR A 115 5.49 8.37 -10.51
C THR A 115 6.42 9.46 -9.97
N ALA A 116 5.85 10.51 -9.36
CA ALA A 116 6.64 11.58 -8.76
C ALA A 116 7.56 11.07 -7.64
N VAL A 117 7.07 10.19 -6.78
CA VAL A 117 7.85 9.58 -5.70
C VAL A 117 8.99 8.73 -6.24
N ILE A 118 8.75 7.94 -7.29
CA ILE A 118 9.81 7.15 -7.94
C ILE A 118 10.91 8.07 -8.46
N GLU A 119 10.55 9.17 -9.13
CA GLU A 119 11.51 10.11 -9.68
C GLU A 119 12.38 10.76 -8.59
N VAL A 120 11.74 11.22 -7.51
CA VAL A 120 12.45 11.81 -6.36
C VAL A 120 13.34 10.79 -5.65
N ASN A 121 12.93 9.52 -5.58
CA ASN A 121 13.68 8.48 -4.88
C ASN A 121 15.03 8.17 -5.54
N LYS A 122 15.16 8.34 -6.86
CA LYS A 122 16.40 8.08 -7.61
C LYS A 122 17.63 8.77 -7.02
N ASN A 123 17.42 9.92 -6.38
CA ASN A 123 18.51 10.74 -5.82
C ASN A 123 18.70 10.52 -4.30
N SER A 124 17.72 9.94 -3.61
CA SER A 124 17.70 9.89 -2.13
C SER A 124 17.75 8.48 -1.54
N GLN A 125 17.42 7.43 -2.30
CA GLN A 125 17.46 6.01 -1.91
C GLN A 125 16.80 5.66 -0.54
N LYS A 126 15.84 6.46 -0.08
CA LYS A 126 15.17 6.35 1.23
C LYS A 126 13.71 5.92 1.08
N PHE A 127 13.06 5.55 2.17
CA PHE A 127 11.59 5.45 2.18
C PHE A 127 10.99 6.83 1.97
N VAL A 128 9.95 6.94 1.13
CA VAL A 128 9.34 8.22 0.78
C VAL A 128 7.83 8.10 0.94
N PRO A 129 7.26 8.56 2.07
CA PRO A 129 5.86 8.91 2.14
C PRO A 129 5.64 10.21 1.36
N ALA A 130 4.55 10.30 0.62
CA ALA A 130 4.17 11.55 -0.04
C ALA A 130 2.65 11.73 -0.03
N LEU A 131 2.23 12.99 -0.03
CA LEU A 131 0.85 13.41 -0.17
C LEU A 131 0.77 14.55 -1.19
N THR A 132 -0.32 14.61 -1.93
CA THR A 132 -0.70 15.77 -2.76
C THR A 132 -2.07 16.24 -2.34
#